data_AF-G5BZ63-F1
#
_entry.id   AF-G5BZ63-F1
#
_cell.length_a   1.000
_cell.length_b   1.000
_cell.length_c   1.000
_cell.angle_alpha   90.00
_cell.angle_beta   90.00
_cell.angle_gamma   90.00
#
_symmetry.space_group_name_H-M   'P 1'
#
loop_
_entity.id
_entity.type
_entity.pdbx_description
1 polymer ?
#
loop_
_entity_poly.entity_id
_entity_poly.type
_entity_poly.pdbx_seq_one_letter_code
_entity_poly.pdbx_strand_id
1 'polypeptide(L)'
;MFDQRLQSKVLKLVVIAYGGENGFNQVIKLSTEVLSNVKFIQQKKLIGQYFDEISQDMGKYCFGVEDTLKALEMGAVEILIVYENLDIMRYSLHCQGTEEENILYLTPEQEKDKSHFTDKETGQEHELIETMPLLEWFANNYKKFGATLEIVTDKSQEESQFVKGFSGIGGILRYRVDFQGMEYQGGDDEFFDLNDY
;
A
#
# COMPACT_ATOMS: atom_id res chain seq x y z
N MET A 1 15.08 32.89 23.26
CA MET A 1 15.60 31.56 22.87
C MET A 1 14.66 31.00 21.82
N PHE A 2 15.16 30.44 20.72
CA PHE A 2 14.31 29.88 19.66
C PHE A 2 13.76 28.52 20.12
N ASP A 3 12.49 28.21 19.81
CA ASP A 3 11.84 26.98 20.24
C ASP A 3 12.48 25.75 19.56
N GLN A 4 12.87 24.75 20.36
CA GLN A 4 13.50 23.52 19.85
C GLN A 4 12.59 22.73 18.89
N ARG A 5 11.26 22.82 19.05
CA ARG A 5 10.29 22.16 18.15
C ARG A 5 10.26 22.80 16.76
N LEU A 6 10.58 24.09 16.67
CA LEU A 6 10.73 24.80 15.40
C LEU A 6 12.13 24.59 14.83
N GLN A 7 13.14 24.53 15.70
CA GLN A 7 14.52 24.29 15.30
C GLN A 7 14.70 22.98 14.54
N SER A 8 14.02 21.90 14.94
CA SER A 8 14.07 20.61 14.25
C SER A 8 13.41 20.62 12.86
N LYS A 9 12.58 21.63 12.55
CA LYS A 9 11.91 21.80 11.26
C LYS A 9 12.64 22.76 10.32
N VAL A 10 13.78 23.33 10.73
CA VAL A 10 14.58 24.22 9.89
C VAL A 10 15.38 23.39 8.88
N LEU A 11 14.99 23.46 7.60
CA LEU A 11 15.61 22.68 6.52
C LEU A 11 16.88 23.34 5.94
N LYS A 12 16.89 24.67 5.81
CA LYS A 12 17.99 25.42 5.18
C LYS A 12 18.05 26.84 5.71
N LEU A 13 19.25 27.35 5.93
CA LEU A 13 19.51 28.77 6.15
C LEU A 13 19.96 29.39 4.83
N VAL A 14 19.29 30.45 4.40
CA VAL A 14 19.55 31.12 3.12
C VAL A 14 19.97 32.56 3.39
N VAL A 15 21.09 32.97 2.79
CA VAL A 15 21.56 34.35 2.82
C VAL A 15 20.98 35.09 1.62
N ILE A 16 20.42 36.27 1.84
CA ILE A 16 19.79 37.12 0.82
C ILE A 16 20.40 38.52 0.79
N ALA A 17 20.43 39.11 -0.40
CA ALA A 17 21.02 40.43 -0.63
C ALA A 17 20.08 41.59 -0.26
N TYR A 18 18.77 41.37 -0.33
CA TYR A 18 17.74 42.37 -0.02
C TYR A 18 16.75 41.82 1.00
N GLY A 19 16.30 42.66 1.92
CA GLY A 19 15.21 42.35 2.85
C GLY A 19 13.82 42.60 2.25
N GLY A 20 12.77 42.22 2.98
CA GLY A 20 11.38 42.41 2.57
C GLY A 20 10.91 41.41 1.49
N GLU A 21 9.86 41.77 0.73
CA GLU A 21 9.20 40.88 -0.24
C GLU A 21 10.12 40.45 -1.38
N ASN A 22 11.01 41.34 -1.84
CA ASN A 22 11.99 41.03 -2.88
C ASN A 22 12.98 39.94 -2.42
N GLY A 23 13.42 40.02 -1.17
CA GLY A 23 14.24 38.98 -0.53
C GLY A 23 13.49 37.66 -0.37
N PHE A 24 12.22 37.71 0.02
CA PHE A 24 11.38 36.52 0.18
C PHE A 24 11.21 35.75 -1.15
N ASN A 25 10.94 36.45 -2.25
CA ASN A 25 10.88 35.85 -3.58
C ASN A 25 12.21 35.20 -4.00
N GLN A 26 13.35 35.77 -3.59
CA GLN A 26 14.65 35.18 -3.82
C GLN A 26 14.87 33.91 -2.99
N VAL A 27 14.47 33.91 -1.70
CA VAL A 27 14.53 32.72 -0.84
C VAL A 27 13.71 31.58 -1.42
N ILE A 28 12.49 31.85 -1.90
CA ILE A 28 11.63 30.83 -2.52
C ILE A 28 12.37 30.16 -3.68
N LYS A 29 12.90 30.95 -4.62
CA LYS A 29 13.63 30.41 -5.78
C LYS A 29 14.84 29.56 -5.39
N LEU A 30 15.60 29.98 -4.38
CA LEU A 30 16.78 29.25 -3.87
C LEU A 30 16.43 28.03 -3.01
N SER A 31 15.17 27.92 -2.57
CA SER A 31 14.69 26.84 -1.71
C SER A 31 13.86 25.80 -2.47
N THR A 32 13.41 26.08 -3.70
CA THR A 32 12.60 25.17 -4.53
C THR A 32 13.20 23.77 -4.64
N GLU A 33 14.51 23.66 -4.85
CA GLU A 33 15.21 22.38 -4.93
C GLU A 33 15.14 21.60 -3.61
N VAL A 34 15.44 22.27 -2.50
CA VAL A 34 15.43 21.62 -1.17
C VAL A 34 14.03 21.21 -0.78
N LEU A 35 13.02 22.05 -1.07
CA LEU A 35 11.61 21.75 -0.81
C LEU A 35 11.12 20.55 -1.63
N SER A 36 11.50 20.48 -2.92
CA SER A 36 11.19 19.32 -3.77
C SER A 36 11.81 18.03 -3.20
N ASN A 37 13.02 18.12 -2.65
CA ASN A 37 13.73 16.98 -2.08
C ASN A 37 13.16 16.47 -0.75
N VAL A 38 12.38 17.28 -0.02
CA VAL A 38 11.81 16.85 1.27
C VAL A 38 10.90 15.63 1.10
N LYS A 39 10.05 15.60 0.07
CA LYS A 39 9.15 14.47 -0.19
C LYS A 39 9.95 13.19 -0.47
N PHE A 40 10.99 13.29 -1.30
CA PHE A 40 11.87 12.16 -1.60
C PHE A 40 12.61 11.64 -0.37
N ILE A 41 13.09 12.52 0.49
CA ILE A 41 13.77 12.12 1.74
C ILE A 41 12.80 11.39 2.68
N GLN A 42 11.56 11.86 2.78
CA GLN A 42 10.51 11.20 3.59
C GLN A 42 10.18 9.82 3.03
N GLN A 43 9.94 9.70 1.72
CA GLN A 43 9.65 8.42 1.06
C GLN A 43 10.80 7.43 1.21
N LYS A 44 12.04 7.86 0.97
CA LYS A 44 13.23 7.03 1.16
C LYS A 44 13.37 6.56 2.60
N LYS A 45 13.07 7.42 3.59
CA LYS A 45 13.10 7.04 5.00
C LYS A 45 12.02 6.01 5.33
N LEU A 46 10.81 6.18 4.80
CA LEU A 46 9.70 5.27 5.02
C LEU A 46 10.00 3.87 4.45
N ILE A 47 10.45 3.80 3.20
CA ILE A 47 10.83 2.53 2.57
C ILE A 47 12.06 1.92 3.26
N GLY A 48 13.01 2.73 3.71
CA GLY A 48 14.12 2.25 4.55
C GLY A 48 13.62 1.55 5.81
N GLN A 49 12.65 2.14 6.53
CA GLN A 49 12.03 1.51 7.69
C GLN A 49 11.32 0.20 7.33
N TYR A 50 10.61 0.15 6.20
CA TYR A 50 9.98 -1.07 5.71
C TYR A 50 11.00 -2.20 5.43
N PHE A 51 12.13 -1.88 4.80
CA PHE A 51 13.19 -2.86 4.55
C PHE A 51 13.92 -3.30 5.82
N ASP A 52 14.05 -2.40 6.81
CA ASP A 52 14.59 -2.76 8.12
C ASP A 52 13.70 -3.79 8.83
N GLU A 53 12.37 -3.65 8.75
CA GLU A 53 11.40 -4.61 9.32
C GLU A 53 11.51 -6.00 8.64
N ILE A 54 11.74 -6.03 7.33
CA ILE A 54 12.00 -7.27 6.57
C ILE A 54 13.33 -7.89 7.00
N SER A 55 14.39 -7.09 7.07
CA SER A 55 15.75 -7.56 7.34
C SER A 55 15.95 -8.06 8.77
N GLN A 56 15.12 -7.60 9.71
CA GLN A 56 15.17 -8.00 11.12
C GLN A 56 14.27 -9.22 11.44
N ASP A 57 13.58 -9.80 10.45
CA ASP A 57 12.65 -10.93 10.62
C ASP A 57 11.61 -10.72 11.74
N MET A 58 11.22 -9.45 11.99
CA MET A 58 10.24 -9.13 13.03
C MET A 58 8.82 -9.57 12.64
N GLY A 59 8.59 -9.87 11.36
CA GLY A 59 7.30 -10.32 10.83
C GLY A 59 6.20 -9.24 10.87
N LYS A 60 6.60 -7.96 10.94
CA LYS A 60 5.69 -6.80 10.98
C LYS A 60 5.59 -6.10 9.62
N TYR A 61 5.61 -6.87 8.55
CA TYR A 61 5.46 -6.36 7.19
C TYR A 61 4.46 -7.23 6.44
N CYS A 62 3.77 -6.66 5.46
CA CYS A 62 2.95 -7.37 4.49
C CYS A 62 3.34 -6.92 3.09
N PHE A 63 3.22 -7.80 2.12
CA PHE A 63 3.50 -7.52 0.72
C PHE A 63 2.53 -8.28 -0.18
N GLY A 64 2.33 -7.78 -1.40
CA GLY A 64 1.33 -8.37 -2.30
C GLY A 64 -0.09 -7.98 -1.94
N VAL A 65 -1.01 -8.18 -2.90
CA VAL A 65 -2.38 -7.69 -2.79
C VAL A 65 -3.17 -8.46 -1.73
N GLU A 66 -3.07 -9.79 -1.75
CA GLU A 66 -3.85 -10.67 -0.88
C GLU A 66 -3.50 -10.48 0.60
N ASP A 67 -2.21 -10.55 0.96
CA ASP A 67 -1.77 -10.39 2.35
C ASP A 67 -2.02 -8.97 2.86
N THR A 68 -1.81 -7.96 2.01
CA THR A 68 -2.03 -6.57 2.40
C THR A 68 -3.52 -6.29 2.64
N LEU A 69 -4.42 -6.87 1.83
CA LEU A 69 -5.86 -6.75 2.05
C LEU A 69 -6.31 -7.50 3.32
N LYS A 70 -5.87 -8.75 3.51
CA LYS A 70 -6.14 -9.50 4.74
C LYS A 70 -5.65 -8.75 5.99
N ALA A 71 -4.42 -8.22 5.94
CA ALA A 71 -3.87 -7.42 7.04
C ALA A 71 -4.68 -6.14 7.28
N LEU A 72 -5.19 -5.52 6.22
CA LEU A 72 -6.00 -4.32 6.30
C LEU A 72 -7.38 -4.60 6.91
N GLU A 73 -8.03 -5.71 6.53
CA GLU A 73 -9.30 -6.17 7.10
C GLU A 73 -9.17 -6.51 8.59
N MET A 74 -8.04 -7.08 9.00
CA MET A 74 -7.72 -7.35 10.40
C MET A 74 -7.38 -6.07 11.20
N GLY A 75 -7.22 -4.92 10.53
CA GLY A 75 -6.79 -3.67 11.17
C GLY A 75 -5.34 -3.71 11.68
N ALA A 76 -4.53 -4.64 11.16
CA ALA A 76 -3.14 -4.84 11.60
C ALA A 76 -2.19 -3.82 10.97
N VAL A 77 -2.56 -3.21 9.84
CA VAL A 77 -1.70 -2.27 9.09
C VAL A 77 -1.61 -0.93 9.82
N GLU A 78 -0.39 -0.47 10.07
CA GLU A 78 -0.12 0.88 10.57
C GLU A 78 0.05 1.86 9.41
N ILE A 79 0.95 1.53 8.49
CA ILE A 79 1.28 2.33 7.32
C ILE A 79 1.16 1.45 6.09
N LEU A 80 0.23 1.82 5.21
CA LEU A 80 0.02 1.19 3.92
C LEU A 80 0.85 1.95 2.87
N ILE A 81 1.74 1.24 2.19
CA ILE A 81 2.66 1.79 1.19
C ILE A 81 2.18 1.32 -0.18
N VAL A 82 1.83 2.27 -1.05
CA VAL A 82 1.30 1.97 -2.40
C VAL A 82 2.06 2.77 -3.45
N TYR A 83 2.45 2.11 -4.53
CA TYR A 83 3.06 2.75 -5.68
C TYR A 83 2.04 3.58 -6.48
N GLU A 84 2.45 4.76 -6.94
CA GLU A 84 1.56 5.69 -7.65
C GLU A 84 0.99 5.12 -8.96
N ASN A 85 1.76 4.32 -9.69
CA ASN A 85 1.32 3.68 -10.94
C ASN A 85 1.05 2.19 -10.70
N LEU A 86 0.26 1.89 -9.67
CA LEU A 86 -0.20 0.52 -9.41
C LEU A 86 -1.28 0.14 -10.43
N ASP A 87 -0.91 -0.69 -11.40
CA ASP A 87 -1.81 -1.20 -12.43
C ASP A 87 -2.63 -2.40 -11.91
N ILE A 88 -3.40 -2.19 -10.84
CA ILE A 88 -4.29 -3.23 -10.28
C ILE A 88 -5.69 -2.66 -10.18
N MET A 89 -6.64 -3.36 -10.77
CA MET A 89 -8.04 -2.99 -10.79
C MET A 89 -8.83 -3.89 -9.84
N ARG A 90 -9.74 -3.29 -9.09
CA ARG A 90 -10.72 -3.98 -8.25
C ARG A 90 -12.02 -4.12 -9.05
N TYR A 91 -12.43 -5.35 -9.30
CA TYR A 91 -13.68 -5.70 -9.98
C TYR A 91 -14.66 -6.25 -8.94
N SER A 92 -15.85 -5.65 -8.89
CA SER A 92 -16.96 -6.17 -8.08
C SER A 92 -17.92 -6.91 -9.02
N LEU A 93 -18.02 -8.23 -8.83
CA LEU A 93 -18.78 -9.14 -9.67
C LEU A 93 -20.02 -9.64 -8.91
N HIS A 94 -21.16 -9.68 -9.59
CA HIS A 94 -22.37 -10.30 -9.10
C HIS A 94 -22.64 -11.62 -9.84
N CYS A 95 -22.94 -12.69 -9.11
CA CYS A 95 -23.46 -13.93 -9.69
C CYS A 95 -24.97 -13.84 -9.91
N GLN A 96 -25.47 -14.18 -11.10
CA GLN A 96 -26.91 -14.36 -11.31
C GLN A 96 -27.38 -15.67 -10.65
N GLY A 97 -27.60 -15.65 -9.33
CA GLY A 97 -28.17 -16.80 -8.60
C GLY A 97 -27.88 -16.84 -7.11
N THR A 98 -26.82 -16.16 -6.67
CA THR A 98 -26.44 -15.99 -5.26
C THR A 98 -26.32 -14.49 -4.97
N GLU A 99 -26.85 -14.03 -3.83
CA GLU A 99 -26.71 -12.63 -3.36
C GLU A 99 -25.26 -12.25 -2.97
N GLU A 100 -24.29 -13.11 -3.27
CA GLU A 100 -22.89 -12.91 -2.91
C GLU A 100 -22.17 -12.04 -3.96
N GLU A 101 -21.53 -10.97 -3.48
CA GLU A 101 -20.64 -10.13 -4.26
C GLU A 101 -19.23 -10.70 -4.18
N ASN A 102 -18.67 -11.08 -5.33
CA ASN A 102 -17.28 -11.53 -5.43
C ASN A 102 -16.39 -10.37 -5.86
N ILE A 103 -15.38 -10.07 -5.05
CA ILE A 103 -14.42 -9.00 -5.34
C ILE A 103 -13.14 -9.65 -5.87
N LEU A 104 -12.75 -9.29 -7.09
CA LEU A 104 -11.49 -9.73 -7.69
C LEU A 104 -10.52 -8.57 -7.84
N TYR A 105 -9.24 -8.84 -7.63
CA TYR A 105 -8.15 -7.90 -7.84
C TYR A 105 -7.28 -8.44 -8.97
N LEU A 106 -7.34 -7.81 -10.14
CA LEU A 106 -6.69 -8.33 -11.34
C LEU A 106 -5.66 -7.32 -11.86
N THR A 107 -4.54 -7.87 -12.34
CA THR A 107 -3.56 -7.12 -13.15
C THR A 107 -4.05 -7.02 -14.60
N PRO A 108 -3.49 -6.11 -15.44
CA PRO A 108 -3.94 -5.90 -16.82
C PRO A 108 -3.63 -7.10 -17.73
N GLU A 109 -2.72 -7.98 -17.29
CA GLU A 109 -2.41 -9.24 -17.96
C GLU A 109 -3.50 -10.27 -17.66
N GLN A 110 -3.93 -10.38 -16.40
CA GLN A 110 -5.02 -11.28 -15.97
C GLN A 110 -6.39 -10.81 -16.47
N GLU A 111 -6.58 -9.50 -16.68
CA GLU A 111 -7.79 -8.95 -17.29
C GLU A 111 -8.05 -9.52 -18.69
N LYS A 112 -6.99 -9.84 -19.45
CA LYS A 112 -7.12 -10.40 -20.81
C LYS A 112 -7.62 -11.84 -20.79
N ASP A 113 -7.45 -12.54 -19.68
CA ASP A 113 -7.91 -13.92 -19.51
C ASP A 113 -9.38 -13.94 -19.08
N LYS A 114 -10.26 -14.17 -20.07
CA LYS A 114 -11.73 -14.31 -19.89
C LYS A 114 -12.15 -15.42 -18.91
N SER A 115 -11.22 -16.29 -18.55
CA SER A 115 -11.40 -17.39 -17.58
C SER A 115 -11.68 -16.90 -16.16
N HIS A 116 -11.35 -15.64 -15.83
CA HIS A 116 -11.59 -15.04 -14.52
C HIS A 116 -12.98 -14.41 -14.38
N PHE A 117 -13.69 -14.21 -15.48
CA PHE A 117 -15.05 -13.65 -15.51
C PHE A 117 -16.13 -14.72 -15.75
N THR A 118 -15.71 -15.98 -15.88
CA THR A 118 -16.60 -17.13 -16.05
C THR A 118 -16.39 -18.09 -14.89
N ASP A 119 -17.46 -18.39 -14.18
CA ASP A 119 -17.44 -19.34 -13.08
C ASP A 119 -17.18 -20.76 -13.60
N LYS A 120 -16.14 -21.42 -13.09
CA LYS A 120 -15.73 -22.77 -13.53
C LYS A 120 -16.73 -23.85 -13.10
N GLU A 121 -17.57 -23.59 -12.12
CA GLU A 121 -18.56 -24.57 -11.62
C GLU A 121 -19.94 -24.39 -12.25
N THR A 122 -20.37 -23.16 -12.56
CA THR A 122 -21.72 -22.88 -13.07
C THR A 122 -21.77 -22.50 -14.55
N GLY A 123 -20.64 -22.13 -15.17
CA GLY A 123 -20.56 -21.72 -16.57
C GLY A 123 -21.31 -20.42 -16.87
N GLN A 124 -21.71 -19.66 -15.84
CA GLN A 124 -22.38 -18.37 -15.99
C GLN A 124 -21.37 -17.23 -16.02
N GLU A 125 -21.67 -16.21 -16.82
CA GLU A 125 -20.91 -14.96 -16.86
C GLU A 125 -21.29 -14.12 -15.64
N HIS A 126 -20.28 -13.71 -14.86
CA HIS A 126 -20.54 -12.77 -13.77
C HIS A 126 -20.88 -11.39 -14.34
N GLU A 127 -21.91 -10.74 -13.78
CA GLU A 127 -22.19 -9.35 -14.13
C GLU A 127 -21.19 -8.44 -13.43
N LEU A 128 -20.47 -7.65 -14.23
CA LEU A 128 -19.57 -6.62 -13.72
C LEU A 128 -20.40 -5.43 -13.22
N ILE A 129 -20.38 -5.22 -11.90
CA ILE A 129 -21.10 -4.11 -11.26
C ILE A 129 -20.27 -2.85 -11.36
N GLU A 130 -19.03 -2.91 -10.87
CA GLU A 130 -18.18 -1.76 -10.68
C GLU A 130 -16.71 -2.14 -10.84
N THR A 131 -15.98 -1.35 -11.62
CA THR A 131 -14.52 -1.41 -11.74
C THR A 131 -13.93 -0.14 -11.17
N MET A 132 -12.98 -0.28 -10.24
CA MET A 132 -12.30 0.85 -9.61
C MET A 132 -10.79 0.56 -9.48
N PRO A 133 -9.91 1.54 -9.75
CA PRO A 133 -8.47 1.38 -9.46
C PRO A 133 -8.22 1.10 -7.98
N LEU A 134 -7.35 0.14 -7.68
CA LEU A 134 -7.08 -0.27 -6.30
C LEU A 134 -6.51 0.88 -5.45
N LEU A 135 -5.67 1.72 -6.03
CA LEU A 135 -5.12 2.91 -5.38
C LEU A 135 -6.22 3.89 -4.94
N GLU A 136 -7.23 4.11 -5.79
CA GLU A 136 -8.37 4.99 -5.50
C GLU A 136 -9.24 4.39 -4.39
N TRP A 137 -9.47 3.08 -4.44
CA TRP A 137 -10.19 2.38 -3.38
C TRP A 137 -9.49 2.51 -2.02
N PHE A 138 -8.17 2.38 -1.98
CA PHE A 138 -7.40 2.62 -0.76
C PHE A 138 -7.56 4.06 -0.28
N ALA A 139 -7.44 5.05 -1.16
CA ALA A 139 -7.62 6.46 -0.82
C ALA A 139 -9.00 6.78 -0.22
N ASN A 140 -10.04 6.04 -0.61
CA ASN A 140 -11.40 6.21 -0.08
C ASN A 140 -11.62 5.49 1.25
N ASN A 141 -10.95 4.36 1.49
CA ASN A 141 -11.27 3.47 2.61
C ASN A 141 -10.18 3.37 3.71
N TYR A 142 -8.95 3.83 3.48
CA TYR A 142 -7.84 3.66 4.44
C TYR A 142 -8.16 4.16 5.86
N LYS A 143 -8.92 5.25 5.98
CA LYS A 143 -9.33 5.82 7.27
C LYS A 143 -10.26 4.91 8.07
N LYS A 144 -11.08 4.10 7.41
CA LYS A 144 -12.00 3.16 8.07
C LYS A 144 -11.24 2.05 8.79
N PHE A 145 -10.11 1.64 8.22
CA PHE A 145 -9.23 0.60 8.75
C PHE A 145 -8.20 1.13 9.77
N GLY A 146 -8.12 2.46 9.97
CA GLY A 146 -7.14 3.06 10.88
C GLY A 146 -5.69 2.96 10.39
N ALA A 147 -5.48 2.73 9.09
CA ALA A 147 -4.15 2.74 8.47
C ALA A 147 -3.78 4.16 7.99
N THR A 148 -2.49 4.42 7.83
CA THR A 148 -1.98 5.63 7.16
C THR A 148 -1.58 5.26 5.73
N LEU A 149 -2.19 5.88 4.73
CA LEU A 149 -1.84 5.64 3.33
C LEU A 149 -0.68 6.55 2.90
N GLU A 150 0.41 5.95 2.45
CA GLU A 150 1.59 6.63 1.90
C GLU A 150 1.82 6.19 0.46
N ILE A 151 1.87 7.18 -0.44
CA ILE A 151 2.05 6.95 -1.87
C ILE A 151 3.52 7.17 -2.23
N VAL A 152 4.14 6.15 -2.82
CA VAL A 152 5.56 6.14 -3.19
C VAL A 152 5.75 6.20 -4.71
N THR A 153 6.90 6.72 -5.13
CA THR A 153 7.32 6.76 -6.54
C THR A 153 8.38 5.70 -6.79
N ASP A 154 8.98 5.62 -7.98
CA ASP A 154 10.08 4.68 -8.30
C ASP A 154 11.43 5.39 -8.53
N LYS A 155 11.59 6.62 -8.02
CA LYS A 155 12.74 7.47 -8.35
C LYS A 155 14.01 7.11 -7.57
N SER A 156 13.88 6.56 -6.37
CA SER A 156 15.01 6.07 -5.58
C SER A 156 15.30 4.59 -5.83
N GLN A 157 16.52 4.15 -5.51
CA GLN A 157 16.92 2.76 -5.66
C GLN A 157 16.07 1.84 -4.77
N GLU A 158 15.83 2.25 -3.52
CA GLU A 158 15.02 1.50 -2.57
C GLU A 158 13.55 1.41 -3.03
N GLU A 159 12.99 2.50 -3.55
CA GLU A 159 11.66 2.52 -4.16
C GLU A 159 11.55 1.59 -5.39
N SER A 160 12.55 1.61 -6.27
CA SER A 160 12.56 0.73 -7.45
C SER A 160 12.61 -0.74 -7.04
N GLN A 161 13.33 -1.07 -5.96
CA GLN A 161 13.32 -2.41 -5.36
C GLN A 161 11.96 -2.76 -4.77
N PHE A 162 11.28 -1.82 -4.13
CA PHE A 162 9.92 -2.02 -3.62
C PHE A 162 8.94 -2.36 -4.76
N VAL A 163 8.96 -1.58 -5.84
CA VAL A 163 8.08 -1.79 -7.00
C VAL A 163 8.38 -3.12 -7.70
N LYS A 164 9.65 -3.42 -7.96
CA LYS A 164 10.05 -4.65 -8.70
C LYS A 164 10.02 -5.92 -7.85
N GLY A 165 10.28 -5.80 -6.55
CA GLY A 165 10.38 -6.95 -5.64
C GLY A 165 9.06 -7.31 -4.97
N PHE A 166 8.21 -6.32 -4.68
CA PHE A 166 6.96 -6.49 -3.93
C PHE A 166 5.73 -6.00 -4.71
N SER A 167 5.85 -5.90 -6.04
CA SER A 167 4.77 -5.48 -6.95
C SER A 167 4.14 -4.12 -6.61
N GLY A 168 4.90 -3.24 -5.93
CA GLY A 168 4.45 -1.88 -5.61
C GLY A 168 3.35 -1.77 -4.55
N ILE A 169 3.07 -2.84 -3.79
CA ILE A 169 2.09 -2.84 -2.70
C ILE A 169 2.66 -3.54 -1.46
N GLY A 170 2.52 -2.90 -0.32
CA GLY A 170 2.91 -3.47 0.96
C GLY A 170 2.55 -2.57 2.12
N GLY A 171 2.94 -2.98 3.32
CA GLY A 171 2.64 -2.21 4.52
C GLY A 171 3.47 -2.60 5.72
N ILE A 172 3.59 -1.67 6.65
CA ILE A 172 4.17 -1.89 7.97
C ILE A 172 3.02 -2.19 8.93
N LEU A 173 3.12 -3.30 9.65
CA LEU A 173 2.11 -3.78 10.57
C LEU A 173 2.40 -3.31 12.00
N ARG A 174 1.34 -3.05 12.76
CA ARG A 174 1.39 -2.69 14.19
C ARG A 174 1.93 -3.85 15.04
N TYR A 175 1.62 -5.08 14.64
CA TYR A 175 2.01 -6.32 15.30
C TYR A 175 2.31 -7.40 14.26
N ARG A 176 3.03 -8.44 14.69
CA ARG A 176 3.36 -9.57 13.83
C ARG A 176 2.10 -10.32 13.45
N VAL A 177 1.92 -10.57 12.15
CA VAL A 177 0.83 -11.39 11.61
C VAL A 177 1.47 -12.57 10.88
N ASP A 178 0.92 -13.76 11.09
CA ASP A 178 1.35 -14.97 10.39
C ASP A 178 0.41 -15.23 9.21
N PHE A 179 0.84 -14.85 8.01
CA PHE A 179 0.08 -15.02 6.78
C PHE A 179 0.07 -16.49 6.30
N GLN A 180 1.14 -17.24 6.58
CA GLN A 180 1.25 -18.65 6.20
C GLN A 180 0.22 -19.50 6.95
N GLY A 181 0.01 -19.25 8.25
CA GLY A 181 -1.00 -19.95 9.03
C GLY A 181 -2.44 -19.74 8.55
N MET A 182 -2.72 -18.65 7.81
CA MET A 182 -4.07 -18.36 7.29
C MET A 182 -4.34 -19.03 5.94
N GLU A 183 -3.32 -19.26 5.11
CA GLU A 183 -3.49 -20.07 3.90
C GLU A 183 -3.85 -21.52 4.23
N TYR A 184 -3.30 -22.07 5.32
CA TYR A 184 -3.63 -23.43 5.79
C TYR A 184 -5.01 -23.56 6.45
N GLN A 185 -5.65 -22.47 6.88
CA GLN A 185 -7.02 -22.54 7.42
C GLN A 185 -8.11 -22.37 6.36
N GLY A 186 -7.75 -21.89 5.16
CA GLY A 186 -8.68 -21.75 4.03
C GLY A 186 -8.76 -23.00 3.14
N GLY A 187 -7.88 -23.98 3.35
CA GLY A 187 -7.88 -25.27 2.68
C GLY A 187 -8.02 -26.38 3.70
N ASP A 188 -9.18 -27.03 3.71
CA ASP A 188 -9.49 -28.26 4.45
C ASP A 188 -9.63 -28.10 5.97
N ASP A 189 -10.84 -27.70 6.40
CA ASP A 189 -11.47 -28.23 7.61
C ASP A 189 -11.69 -29.76 7.46
N GLU A 190 -10.62 -30.55 7.26
CA GLU A 190 -10.66 -31.99 7.53
C GLU A 190 -10.63 -32.16 9.05
N PHE A 191 -11.83 -32.26 9.60
CA PHE A 191 -12.17 -32.84 10.89
C PHE A 191 -11.28 -34.08 11.15
N PHE A 192 -10.17 -33.92 11.86
CA PHE A 192 -9.44 -35.05 12.44
C PHE A 192 -10.29 -35.60 13.60
N ASP A 193 -11.15 -36.56 13.30
CA ASP A 193 -11.84 -37.39 14.29
C ASP A 193 -10.80 -38.15 15.12
N LEU A 194 -10.46 -37.59 16.28
CA LEU A 194 -9.54 -38.15 17.28
C LEU A 194 -10.21 -39.27 18.11
N ASN A 195 -10.90 -40.21 17.44
CA ASN A 195 -11.53 -41.37 18.08
C ASN A 195 -10.99 -42.69 17.50
N ASP A 196 -9.67 -42.88 17.57
CA ASP A 196 -9.09 -44.22 17.62
C ASP A 196 -7.80 -44.20 18.47
N TYR A 197 -7.96 -44.46 19.77
CA TYR A 197 -6.91 -44.96 20.65
C TYR A 197 -7.52 -45.85 21.75
#